data_AF-A0A355E3L6-F1
#
_entry.id   AF-A0A355E3L6-F1
#
_cell.length_a   1.000
_cell.length_b   1.000
_cell.length_c   1.000
_cell.angle_alpha   90.00
_cell.angle_beta   90.00
_cell.angle_gamma   90.00
#
_symmetry.space_group_name_H-M   'P 1'
#
loop_
_entity.id
_entity.type
_entity.pdbx_description
1 polymer ?
#
loop_
_entity_poly.entity_id
_entity_poly.type
_entity_poly.pdbx_seq_one_letter_code
_entity_poly.pdbx_strand_id
1 'polypeptide(L)'
;MVDARLQQFIIARLADYCAYRCGFQRGVPDPILYMWEKLREIEGPMYALKDQLLAEAIAAFFRELDGGRIGARELTDFLQLLDGYLHPGDFADAAFHLDLESLADPGRRKAAREFFLRNLRAHRLLDEDAKPEAQRNPNWRRLVAEIERRLGLDLLDRSRGHKPLTERRLRFLLRRCRMNTAEYCAVFHFPLHPGDNFTPFIMPRVEALVAANRRFLRGFRRV
;
A
#
# COMPACT_ATOMS: atom_id res chain seq x y z
N MET A 1 2.30 7.93 -18.08
CA MET A 1 0.97 7.34 -18.28
C MET A 1 0.99 5.99 -17.62
N VAL A 2 0.27 5.89 -16.53
CA VAL A 2 0.13 4.69 -15.69
C VAL A 2 -0.50 3.55 -16.49
N ASP A 3 0.02 2.32 -16.33
CA ASP A 3 -0.50 1.14 -17.03
C ASP A 3 -1.87 0.72 -16.49
N ALA A 4 -2.92 0.94 -17.29
CA ALA A 4 -4.29 0.57 -16.95
C ALA A 4 -4.48 -0.94 -16.74
N ARG A 5 -3.67 -1.80 -17.39
CA ARG A 5 -3.77 -3.25 -17.23
C ARG A 5 -3.29 -3.67 -15.84
N LEU A 6 -2.23 -3.04 -15.32
CA LEU A 6 -1.76 -3.28 -13.96
C LEU A 6 -2.80 -2.86 -12.93
N GLN A 7 -3.42 -1.68 -13.12
CA GLN A 7 -4.49 -1.22 -12.23
C GLN A 7 -5.65 -2.20 -12.20
N GLN A 8 -6.15 -2.60 -13.37
CA GLN A 8 -7.25 -3.56 -13.50
C GLN A 8 -6.91 -4.91 -12.88
N PHE A 9 -5.66 -5.39 -13.05
CA PHE A 9 -5.21 -6.64 -12.45
C PHE A 9 -5.26 -6.58 -10.92
N ILE A 10 -4.71 -5.50 -10.32
CA ILE A 10 -4.70 -5.32 -8.87
C ILE A 10 -6.13 -5.19 -8.34
N ILE A 11 -6.97 -4.39 -8.99
CA ILE A 11 -8.40 -4.24 -8.66
C ILE A 11 -9.10 -5.58 -8.70
N ALA A 12 -8.95 -6.35 -9.79
CA ALA A 12 -9.60 -7.64 -9.95
C ALA A 12 -9.17 -8.64 -8.87
N ARG A 13 -7.89 -8.64 -8.47
CA ARG A 13 -7.38 -9.52 -7.42
C ARG A 13 -7.77 -9.09 -6.02
N LEU A 14 -7.80 -7.79 -5.73
CA LEU A 14 -8.31 -7.27 -4.48
C LEU A 14 -9.81 -7.52 -4.36
N ALA A 15 -10.56 -7.35 -5.46
CA ALA A 15 -11.96 -7.70 -5.54
C ALA A 15 -12.20 -9.20 -5.35
N ASP A 16 -11.39 -10.08 -5.95
CA ASP A 16 -11.46 -11.54 -5.74
C ASP A 16 -11.17 -11.91 -4.27
N TYR A 17 -10.17 -11.27 -3.65
CA TYR A 17 -9.91 -11.39 -2.21
C TYR A 17 -11.13 -10.95 -1.38
N CYS A 18 -11.77 -9.84 -1.73
CA CYS A 18 -12.95 -9.31 -1.04
C CYS A 18 -14.27 -10.05 -1.39
N ALA A 19 -14.35 -10.72 -2.54
CA ALA A 19 -15.57 -11.28 -3.08
C ALA A 19 -16.08 -12.45 -2.23
N TYR A 20 -17.12 -12.18 -1.47
CA TYR A 20 -17.79 -13.14 -0.61
C TYR A 20 -19.10 -13.59 -1.23
N ARG A 21 -19.10 -14.72 -1.97
CA ARG A 21 -20.32 -15.47 -2.31
C ARG A 21 -20.11 -16.99 -2.34
N CYS A 22 -18.94 -17.44 -2.75
CA CYS A 22 -18.61 -18.86 -2.75
C CYS A 22 -17.92 -19.20 -1.42
N GLY A 23 -18.32 -20.28 -0.74
CA GLY A 23 -17.38 -20.95 0.17
C GLY A 23 -16.05 -21.21 -0.57
N PHE A 24 -14.96 -21.47 0.14
CA PHE A 24 -13.72 -21.95 -0.50
C PHE A 24 -14.12 -22.97 -1.57
N GLN A 25 -13.69 -22.77 -2.82
CA GLN A 25 -14.08 -23.64 -3.93
C GLN A 25 -13.90 -25.08 -3.46
N ARG A 26 -14.91 -25.94 -3.66
CA ARG A 26 -14.80 -27.36 -3.27
C ARG A 26 -13.49 -27.91 -3.85
N GLY A 27 -12.56 -28.31 -3.00
CA GLY A 27 -11.23 -28.78 -3.41
C GLY A 27 -10.05 -27.85 -3.10
N VAL A 28 -10.26 -26.64 -2.56
CA VAL A 28 -9.14 -25.83 -2.03
C VAL A 28 -8.60 -26.52 -0.76
N PRO A 29 -7.37 -27.07 -0.77
CA PRO A 29 -6.88 -27.91 0.32
C PRO A 29 -6.55 -27.10 1.58
N ASP A 30 -6.20 -25.82 1.42
CA ASP A 30 -5.85 -24.92 2.51
C ASP A 30 -6.43 -23.51 2.26
N PRO A 31 -7.45 -23.09 3.05
CA PRO A 31 -8.06 -21.77 2.91
C PRO A 31 -7.12 -20.60 3.24
N ILE A 32 -6.13 -20.82 4.11
CA ILE A 32 -5.13 -19.82 4.48
C ILE A 32 -4.18 -19.62 3.30
N LEU A 33 -3.69 -20.72 2.73
CA LEU A 33 -2.82 -20.67 1.55
C LEU A 33 -3.50 -19.97 0.39
N TYR A 34 -4.77 -20.30 0.10
CA TYR A 34 -5.54 -19.63 -0.95
C TYR A 34 -5.58 -18.11 -0.76
N MET A 35 -5.96 -17.65 0.43
CA MET A 35 -6.01 -16.21 0.73
C MET A 35 -4.63 -15.55 0.64
N TRP A 36 -3.60 -16.25 1.14
CA TRP A 36 -2.22 -15.79 1.08
C TRP A 36 -1.74 -15.62 -0.36
N GLU A 37 -2.00 -16.60 -1.23
CA GLU A 37 -1.57 -16.57 -2.63
C GLU A 37 -2.23 -15.43 -3.39
N LYS A 38 -3.52 -15.15 -3.15
CA LYS A 38 -4.21 -13.99 -3.75
C LYS A 38 -3.56 -12.66 -3.38
N LEU A 39 -3.18 -12.50 -2.11
CA LEU A 39 -2.43 -11.33 -1.65
C LEU A 39 -0.99 -11.32 -2.18
N ARG A 40 -0.41 -12.49 -2.47
CA ARG A 40 0.94 -12.59 -3.05
C ARG A 40 0.98 -12.22 -4.53
N GLU A 41 -0.04 -12.62 -5.29
CA GLU A 41 -0.15 -12.34 -6.72
C GLU A 41 -0.17 -10.84 -7.04
N ILE A 42 -0.67 -10.00 -6.12
CA ILE A 42 -0.73 -8.55 -6.31
C ILE A 42 0.57 -7.83 -5.97
N GLU A 43 1.51 -8.42 -5.23
CA GLU A 43 2.67 -7.71 -4.68
C GLU A 43 3.55 -7.09 -5.78
N GLY A 44 3.93 -7.90 -6.79
CA GLY A 44 4.76 -7.44 -7.90
C GLY A 44 4.09 -6.35 -8.75
N PRO A 45 2.86 -6.60 -9.26
CA PRO A 45 2.10 -5.59 -10.00
C PRO A 45 1.86 -4.30 -9.21
N MET A 46 1.55 -4.41 -7.92
CA MET A 46 1.33 -3.28 -7.02
C MET A 46 2.59 -2.43 -6.87
N TYR A 47 3.75 -3.06 -6.72
CA TYR A 47 5.02 -2.35 -6.67
C TYR A 47 5.32 -1.62 -7.98
N ALA A 48 5.14 -2.29 -9.12
CA ALA A 48 5.36 -1.68 -10.43
C ALA A 48 4.42 -0.47 -10.65
N LEU A 49 3.15 -0.61 -10.26
CA LEU A 49 2.18 0.48 -10.31
C LEU A 49 2.57 1.64 -9.40
N LYS A 50 3.01 1.35 -8.17
CA LYS A 50 3.47 2.36 -7.21
C LYS A 50 4.66 3.16 -7.78
N ASP A 51 5.63 2.49 -8.40
CA ASP A 51 6.78 3.15 -9.01
C ASP A 51 6.36 4.04 -10.21
N GLN A 52 5.42 3.57 -11.03
CA GLN A 52 4.84 4.38 -12.11
C GLN A 52 4.10 5.62 -11.59
N LEU A 53 3.29 5.47 -10.55
CA LEU A 53 2.55 6.57 -9.91
C LEU A 53 3.50 7.61 -9.31
N LEU A 54 4.59 7.16 -8.68
CA LEU A 54 5.63 8.06 -8.15
C LEU A 54 6.31 8.84 -9.28
N ALA A 55 6.76 8.15 -10.32
CA ALA A 55 7.43 8.79 -11.46
C ALA A 55 6.50 9.81 -12.15
N GLU A 56 5.22 9.49 -12.30
CA GLU A 56 4.24 10.40 -12.88
C GLU A 56 3.97 11.61 -11.97
N ALA A 57 3.86 11.41 -10.65
CA ALA A 57 3.72 12.50 -9.68
C ALA A 57 4.92 13.44 -9.68
N ILE A 58 6.15 12.90 -9.72
CA ILE A 58 7.38 13.68 -9.85
C ILE A 58 7.38 14.51 -11.14
N ALA A 59 7.07 13.88 -12.28
CA ALA A 59 7.03 14.55 -13.57
C ALA A 59 5.96 15.66 -13.62
N ALA A 60 4.79 15.42 -13.02
CA ALA A 60 3.73 16.41 -12.89
C ALA A 60 4.17 17.59 -12.03
N PHE A 61 4.72 17.34 -10.84
CA PHE A 61 5.21 18.39 -9.94
C PHE A 61 6.22 19.32 -10.64
N PHE A 62 7.21 18.76 -11.31
CA PHE A 62 8.22 19.56 -12.02
C PHE A 62 7.66 20.34 -13.22
N ARG A 63 6.61 19.84 -13.88
CA ARG A 63 5.91 20.55 -14.95
C ARG A 63 5.12 21.74 -14.40
N GLU A 64 4.44 21.54 -13.28
CA GLU A 64 3.73 22.61 -12.56
C GLU A 64 4.70 23.67 -12.04
N LEU A 65 5.88 23.24 -11.57
CA LEU A 65 6.95 24.12 -11.12
C LEU A 65 7.49 25.00 -12.26
N ASP A 66 7.72 24.42 -13.45
CA ASP A 66 8.12 25.19 -14.63
C ASP A 66 7.04 26.17 -15.09
N GLY A 67 5.78 25.84 -14.86
CA GLY A 67 4.63 26.72 -15.12
C GLY A 67 4.41 27.80 -14.06
N GLY A 68 5.23 27.87 -13.01
CA GLY A 68 5.09 28.84 -11.91
C GLY A 68 3.87 28.60 -11.01
N ARG A 69 3.32 27.38 -11.00
CA ARG A 69 2.09 27.03 -10.27
C ARG A 69 2.32 26.35 -8.92
N ILE A 70 3.58 26.25 -8.49
CA ILE A 70 3.96 25.64 -7.21
C ILE A 70 4.24 26.73 -6.18
N GLY A 71 3.39 26.80 -5.16
CA GLY A 71 3.63 27.57 -3.93
C GLY A 71 3.98 26.66 -2.76
N ALA A 72 3.98 27.23 -1.55
CA ALA A 72 4.34 26.52 -0.32
C ALA A 72 3.38 25.37 -0.01
N ARG A 73 2.09 25.53 -0.32
CA ARG A 73 1.09 24.49 -0.12
C ARG A 73 1.35 23.30 -1.04
N GLU A 74 1.53 23.54 -2.33
CA GLU A 74 1.75 22.48 -3.32
C GLU A 74 3.05 21.73 -3.05
N LEU A 75 4.10 22.44 -2.60
CA LEU A 75 5.34 21.82 -2.13
C LEU A 75 5.11 20.92 -0.92
N THR A 76 4.32 21.38 0.05
CA THR A 76 4.00 20.61 1.27
C THR A 76 3.20 19.36 0.93
N ASP A 77 2.19 19.47 0.05
CA ASP A 77 1.38 18.35 -0.41
C ASP A 77 2.25 17.32 -1.16
N PHE A 78 3.21 17.79 -1.97
CA PHE A 78 4.17 16.91 -2.64
C PHE A 78 5.12 16.20 -1.67
N LEU A 79 5.65 16.91 -0.66
CA LEU A 79 6.47 16.30 0.40
C LEU A 79 5.69 15.23 1.16
N GLN A 80 4.43 15.48 1.50
CA GLN A 80 3.56 14.48 2.15
C GLN A 80 3.34 13.24 1.28
N LEU A 81 3.22 13.42 -0.04
CA LEU A 81 3.16 12.31 -0.99
C LEU A 81 4.45 11.49 -0.95
N LEU A 82 5.62 12.14 -1.01
CA LEU A 82 6.92 11.45 -1.00
C LEU A 82 7.15 10.65 0.28
N ASP A 83 6.75 11.15 1.44
CA ASP A 83 6.87 10.45 2.73
C ASP A 83 6.13 9.10 2.74
N GLY A 84 5.02 8.98 2.00
CA GLY A 84 4.28 7.72 1.84
C GLY A 84 4.88 6.75 0.83
N TYR A 85 5.81 7.21 -0.01
CA TYR A 85 6.38 6.45 -1.13
C TYR A 85 7.81 6.02 -0.92
N LEU A 86 8.61 6.83 -0.24
CA LEU A 86 10.05 6.66 -0.13
C LEU A 86 10.44 5.98 1.19
N HIS A 87 11.64 5.42 1.20
CA HIS A 87 12.27 5.02 2.45
C HIS A 87 12.68 6.28 3.24
N PRO A 88 12.74 6.27 4.59
CA PRO A 88 13.02 7.49 5.36
C PRO A 88 14.34 8.18 5.00
N GLY A 89 15.37 7.41 4.63
CA GLY A 89 16.64 7.95 4.12
C GLY A 89 16.45 8.71 2.80
N ASP A 90 15.86 8.06 1.81
CA ASP A 90 15.59 8.66 0.49
C ASP A 90 14.65 9.87 0.60
N PHE A 91 13.70 9.85 1.53
CA PHE A 91 12.83 11.00 1.82
C PHE A 91 13.62 12.20 2.34
N ALA A 92 14.55 12.00 3.28
CA ALA A 92 15.38 13.07 3.81
C ALA A 92 16.23 13.71 2.70
N ASP A 93 16.84 12.89 1.85
CA ASP A 93 17.62 13.36 0.69
C ASP A 93 16.74 14.10 -0.32
N ALA A 94 15.55 13.57 -0.62
CA ALA A 94 14.59 14.23 -1.51
C ALA A 94 14.11 15.58 -0.95
N ALA A 95 13.80 15.64 0.34
CA ALA A 95 13.34 16.85 1.01
C ALA A 95 14.41 17.96 1.01
N PHE A 96 15.69 17.59 1.11
CA PHE A 96 16.79 18.55 1.04
C PHE A 96 16.85 19.31 -0.31
N HIS A 97 16.42 18.66 -1.39
CA HIS A 97 16.34 19.26 -2.72
C HIS A 97 15.04 20.06 -2.97
N LEU A 98 14.11 20.05 -2.03
CA LEU A 98 12.76 20.61 -2.16
C LEU A 98 12.56 21.78 -1.19
N ASP A 99 13.14 22.91 -1.55
CA ASP A 99 12.95 24.22 -0.91
C ASP A 99 12.57 25.26 -1.99
N LEU A 100 11.60 26.12 -1.70
CA LEU A 100 11.11 27.12 -2.67
C LEU A 100 12.21 28.09 -3.12
N GLU A 101 13.12 28.49 -2.22
CA GLU A 101 14.22 29.39 -2.57
C GLU A 101 15.19 28.72 -3.53
N SER A 102 15.57 27.47 -3.23
CA SER A 102 16.43 26.65 -4.08
C SER A 102 15.77 26.31 -5.41
N LEU A 103 14.46 26.08 -5.44
CA LEU A 103 13.72 25.78 -6.67
C LEU A 103 13.48 27.02 -7.54
N ALA A 104 13.64 28.24 -7.00
CA ALA A 104 13.64 29.47 -7.79
C ALA A 104 14.87 29.58 -8.70
N ASP A 105 16.02 29.04 -8.27
CA ASP A 105 17.23 28.98 -9.08
C ASP A 105 17.13 27.89 -10.18
N PRO A 106 17.29 28.24 -11.47
CA PRO A 106 17.16 27.28 -12.58
C PRO A 106 18.19 26.14 -12.53
N GLY A 107 19.40 26.39 -12.05
CA GLY A 107 20.47 25.39 -11.96
C GLY A 107 20.17 24.35 -10.89
N ARG A 108 19.78 24.80 -9.69
CA ARG A 108 19.35 23.94 -8.59
C ARG A 108 18.08 23.17 -8.94
N ARG A 109 17.11 23.81 -9.60
CA ARG A 109 15.89 23.13 -10.09
C ARG A 109 16.22 21.98 -11.05
N LYS A 110 17.14 22.20 -11.99
CA LYS A 110 17.59 21.16 -12.92
C LYS A 110 18.28 20.00 -12.18
N ALA A 111 19.18 20.32 -11.25
CA ALA A 111 19.85 19.32 -10.43
C ALA A 111 18.87 18.49 -9.59
N ALA A 112 17.88 19.14 -8.96
CA ALA A 112 16.80 18.47 -8.24
C ALA A 112 16.01 17.54 -9.17
N ARG A 113 15.61 18.00 -10.36
CA ARG A 113 14.90 17.15 -11.33
C ARG A 113 15.71 15.92 -11.71
N GLU A 114 16.99 16.08 -12.00
CA GLU A 114 17.87 14.95 -12.34
C GLU A 114 18.04 13.98 -11.17
N PHE A 115 18.19 14.48 -9.95
CA PHE A 115 18.23 13.65 -8.74
C PHE A 115 16.95 12.82 -8.59
N PHE A 116 15.79 13.46 -8.69
CA PHE A 116 14.49 12.81 -8.53
C PHE A 116 14.26 11.71 -9.57
N LEU A 117 14.56 11.97 -10.84
CA LEU A 117 14.36 10.99 -11.92
C LEU A 117 15.32 9.80 -11.82
N ARG A 118 16.55 10.03 -11.39
CA ARG A 118 17.59 8.98 -11.36
C ARG A 118 17.55 8.14 -10.10
N ASN A 119 17.35 8.76 -8.94
CA ASN A 119 17.62 8.14 -7.65
C ASN A 119 16.37 7.71 -6.88
N LEU A 120 15.22 8.35 -7.12
CA LEU A 120 14.02 8.01 -6.35
C LEU A 120 13.29 6.82 -6.97
N ARG A 121 13.03 5.84 -6.11
CA ARG A 121 12.21 4.67 -6.42
C ARG A 121 11.21 4.47 -5.31
N ALA A 122 10.06 3.92 -5.65
CA ALA A 122 9.10 3.55 -4.63
C ALA A 122 9.73 2.53 -3.68
N HIS A 123 9.50 2.73 -2.39
CA HIS A 123 9.85 1.77 -1.35
C HIS A 123 8.77 0.67 -1.26
N ARG A 124 9.20 -0.59 -1.19
CA ARG A 124 8.34 -1.75 -1.00
C ARG A 124 7.96 -1.88 0.47
N LEU A 125 6.77 -1.48 0.85
CA LEU A 125 6.29 -1.60 2.23
C LEU A 125 6.13 -3.06 2.65
N LEU A 126 5.92 -3.98 1.71
CA LEU A 126 5.84 -5.41 2.04
C LEU A 126 7.19 -6.03 2.43
N ASP A 127 8.32 -5.39 2.08
CA ASP A 127 9.65 -5.86 2.51
C ASP A 127 9.90 -5.56 3.99
N GLU A 128 9.21 -4.56 4.57
CA GLU A 128 9.27 -4.23 6.00
C GLU A 128 8.77 -5.37 6.89
N ASP A 129 7.84 -6.19 6.39
CA ASP A 129 7.31 -7.35 7.12
C ASP A 129 8.33 -8.48 7.31
N ALA A 130 9.41 -8.49 6.52
CA ALA A 130 10.52 -9.43 6.67
C ALA A 130 11.57 -8.92 7.68
N LYS A 131 11.61 -7.61 7.96
CA LYS A 131 12.58 -7.00 8.89
C LYS A 131 12.20 -7.26 10.36
N PRO A 132 13.18 -7.30 11.27
CA PRO A 132 12.94 -7.21 12.72
C PRO A 132 12.19 -5.94 13.10
N GLU A 133 11.33 -5.99 14.11
CA GLU A 133 10.44 -4.87 14.47
C GLU A 133 11.16 -3.55 14.75
N ALA A 134 12.33 -3.60 15.39
CA ALA A 134 13.16 -2.44 15.69
C ALA A 134 13.74 -1.75 14.43
N GLN A 135 13.83 -2.47 13.32
CA GLN A 135 14.38 -1.98 12.04
C GLN A 135 13.28 -1.57 11.04
N ARG A 136 12.01 -1.72 11.41
CA ARG A 136 10.89 -1.37 10.54
C ARG A 136 10.66 0.12 10.51
N ASN A 137 10.41 0.64 9.31
CA ASN A 137 10.03 2.03 9.09
C ASN A 137 8.89 2.44 10.05
N PRO A 138 9.05 3.51 10.87
CA PRO A 138 8.02 4.00 11.78
C PRO A 138 6.70 4.36 11.09
N ASN A 139 6.76 4.99 9.91
CA ASN A 139 5.58 5.36 9.13
C ASN A 139 4.82 4.12 8.65
N TRP A 140 5.55 3.11 8.19
CA TRP A 140 4.97 1.82 7.83
C TRP A 140 4.27 1.18 9.03
N ARG A 141 4.93 1.12 10.20
CA ARG A 141 4.35 0.55 11.43
C ARG A 141 3.07 1.25 11.82
N ARG A 142 3.08 2.59 11.80
CA ARG A 142 1.90 3.41 12.09
C ARG A 142 0.74 3.09 11.15
N LEU A 143 1.01 3.06 9.84
CA LEU A 143 -0.01 2.83 8.82
C LEU A 143 -0.60 1.42 8.91
N VAL A 144 0.24 0.39 9.04
CA VAL A 144 -0.21 -1.00 9.17
C VAL A 144 -0.99 -1.21 10.47
N ALA A 145 -0.51 -0.69 11.60
CA ALA A 145 -1.21 -0.80 12.88
C ALA A 145 -2.56 -0.05 12.88
N GLU A 146 -2.64 1.09 12.18
CA GLU A 146 -3.89 1.78 11.96
C GLU A 146 -4.88 0.90 11.16
N ILE A 147 -4.42 0.31 10.06
CA ILE A 147 -5.26 -0.56 9.22
C ILE A 147 -5.68 -1.82 9.99
N GLU A 148 -4.78 -2.47 10.72
CA GLU A 148 -5.08 -3.64 11.57
C GLU A 148 -6.22 -3.32 12.55
N ARG A 149 -6.17 -2.15 13.19
CA ARG A 149 -7.22 -1.68 14.10
C ARG A 149 -8.53 -1.38 13.39
N ARG A 150 -8.49 -0.67 12.25
CA ARG A 150 -9.69 -0.33 11.48
C ARG A 150 -10.39 -1.56 10.91
N LEU A 151 -9.62 -2.60 10.57
CA LEU A 151 -10.13 -3.90 10.15
C LEU A 151 -10.56 -4.79 11.33
N GLY A 152 -10.29 -4.40 12.57
CA GLY A 152 -10.54 -5.22 13.76
C GLY A 152 -9.74 -6.54 13.78
N LEU A 153 -8.57 -6.58 13.12
CA LEU A 153 -7.72 -7.78 13.07
C LEU A 153 -7.15 -8.11 14.44
N ASP A 154 -6.92 -7.10 15.29
CA ASP A 154 -6.52 -7.26 16.69
C ASP A 154 -7.58 -8.01 17.51
N LEU A 155 -8.86 -7.69 17.29
CA LEU A 155 -9.98 -8.38 17.95
C LEU A 155 -10.12 -9.82 17.46
N LEU A 156 -9.92 -10.05 16.15
CA LEU A 156 -9.93 -11.40 15.59
C LEU A 156 -8.76 -12.25 16.10
N ASP A 157 -7.57 -11.65 16.27
CA ASP A 157 -6.40 -12.35 16.78
C ASP A 157 -6.56 -12.68 18.28
N ARG A 158 -7.13 -11.78 19.08
CA ARG A 158 -7.55 -12.09 20.47
C ARG A 158 -8.54 -13.26 20.49
N SER A 159 -9.57 -13.22 19.63
CA SER A 159 -10.56 -14.30 19.53
C SER A 159 -9.94 -15.64 19.14
N ARG A 160 -8.92 -15.63 18.28
CA ARG A 160 -8.13 -16.81 17.91
C ARG A 160 -7.46 -17.42 19.15
N GLY A 161 -6.81 -16.62 19.99
CA GLY A 161 -6.08 -17.08 21.19
C GLY A 161 -6.96 -17.61 22.33
N HIS A 162 -8.22 -17.17 22.44
CA HIS A 162 -9.08 -17.52 23.59
C HIS A 162 -9.57 -18.97 23.65
N LYS A 163 -9.60 -19.71 22.54
CA LYS A 163 -10.14 -21.09 22.48
C LYS A 163 -9.35 -21.91 21.45
N PRO A 164 -9.36 -23.26 21.50
CA PRO A 164 -8.70 -24.11 20.50
C PRO A 164 -9.21 -23.88 19.07
N LEU A 165 -8.29 -23.80 18.11
CA LEU A 165 -8.61 -23.47 16.72
C LEU A 165 -9.15 -24.70 15.97
N THR A 166 -10.48 -24.88 15.98
CA THR A 166 -11.15 -25.88 15.13
C THR A 166 -11.31 -25.38 13.69
N GLU A 167 -11.49 -26.29 12.74
CA GLU A 167 -11.67 -25.94 11.32
C GLU A 167 -12.85 -24.97 11.10
N ARG A 168 -13.98 -25.20 11.78
CA ARG A 168 -15.14 -24.30 11.73
C ARG A 168 -14.79 -22.89 12.21
N ARG A 169 -13.99 -22.78 13.29
CA ARG A 169 -13.55 -21.48 13.83
C ARG A 169 -12.55 -20.81 12.91
N LEU A 170 -11.61 -21.55 12.34
CA LEU A 170 -10.69 -21.04 11.33
C LEU A 170 -11.46 -20.43 10.15
N ARG A 171 -12.39 -21.19 9.55
CA ARG A 171 -13.23 -20.70 8.45
C ARG A 171 -14.03 -19.45 8.84
N PHE A 172 -14.54 -19.38 10.07
CA PHE A 172 -15.23 -18.19 10.59
C PHE A 172 -14.31 -16.97 10.67
N LEU A 173 -13.11 -17.12 11.26
CA LEU A 173 -12.14 -16.03 11.42
C LEU A 173 -11.66 -15.51 10.06
N LEU A 174 -11.32 -16.42 9.14
CA LEU A 174 -10.91 -16.07 7.78
C LEU A 174 -12.02 -15.36 7.01
N ARG A 175 -13.26 -15.84 7.13
CA ARG A 175 -14.43 -15.17 6.56
C ARG A 175 -14.59 -13.77 7.13
N ARG A 176 -14.49 -13.60 8.44
CA ARG A 176 -14.67 -12.29 9.08
C ARG A 176 -13.56 -11.31 8.68
N CYS A 177 -12.33 -11.77 8.56
CA CYS A 177 -11.20 -10.98 8.04
C CYS A 177 -11.48 -10.44 6.62
N ARG A 178 -11.96 -11.29 5.70
CA ARG A 178 -12.33 -10.87 4.34
C ARG A 178 -13.50 -9.90 4.33
N MET A 179 -14.52 -10.14 5.15
CA MET A 179 -15.67 -9.23 5.27
C MET A 179 -15.25 -7.86 5.77
N ASN A 180 -14.46 -7.80 6.84
CA ASN A 180 -13.97 -6.53 7.38
C ASN A 180 -13.11 -5.78 6.34
N THR A 181 -12.31 -6.50 5.56
CA THR A 181 -11.52 -5.90 4.46
C THR A 181 -12.43 -5.36 3.36
N ALA A 182 -13.44 -6.11 2.93
CA ALA A 182 -14.38 -5.66 1.90
C ALA A 182 -15.19 -4.44 2.36
N GLU A 183 -15.68 -4.44 3.61
CA GLU A 183 -16.37 -3.31 4.22
C GLU A 183 -15.47 -2.08 4.28
N TYR A 184 -14.21 -2.24 4.70
CA TYR A 184 -13.23 -1.16 4.72
C TYR A 184 -12.97 -0.58 3.33
N CYS A 185 -12.74 -1.45 2.33
CA CYS A 185 -12.55 -1.00 0.96
C CYS A 185 -13.77 -0.22 0.43
N ALA A 186 -14.99 -0.66 0.74
CA ALA A 186 -16.21 0.04 0.34
C ALA A 186 -16.35 1.42 1.00
N VAL A 187 -16.10 1.53 2.31
CA VAL A 187 -16.24 2.79 3.07
C VAL A 187 -15.19 3.82 2.65
N PHE A 188 -13.95 3.40 2.38
CA PHE A 188 -12.86 4.31 2.01
C PHE A 188 -12.69 4.46 0.50
N HIS A 189 -13.68 4.01 -0.30
CA HIS A 189 -13.67 4.08 -1.75
C HIS A 189 -12.37 3.54 -2.38
N PHE A 190 -11.91 2.40 -1.87
CA PHE A 190 -10.77 1.71 -2.48
C PHE A 190 -11.19 1.20 -3.86
N PRO A 191 -10.30 1.26 -4.86
CA PRO A 191 -10.58 0.75 -6.20
C PRO A 191 -10.94 -0.73 -6.16
N LEU A 192 -12.21 -1.04 -6.45
CA LEU A 192 -12.75 -2.40 -6.51
C LEU A 192 -13.52 -2.68 -7.81
N HIS A 193 -13.83 -1.64 -8.58
CA HIS A 193 -14.53 -1.73 -9.85
C HIS A 193 -13.60 -1.46 -11.03
N PRO A 194 -13.84 -2.05 -12.22
CA PRO A 194 -12.96 -1.88 -13.39
C PRO A 194 -12.78 -0.43 -13.87
N GLY A 195 -13.67 0.49 -13.49
CA GLY A 195 -13.57 1.92 -13.80
C GLY A 195 -12.85 2.76 -12.74
N ASP A 196 -12.51 2.17 -11.59
CA ASP A 196 -11.77 2.85 -10.54
C ASP A 196 -10.28 2.96 -10.91
N ASN A 197 -9.61 3.99 -10.42
CA ASN A 197 -8.17 4.18 -10.64
C ASN A 197 -7.44 4.35 -9.30
N PHE A 198 -6.21 3.83 -9.23
CA PHE A 198 -5.33 4.12 -8.11
C PHE A 198 -4.76 5.52 -8.26
N THR A 199 -4.90 6.31 -7.21
CA THR A 199 -4.20 7.59 -7.06
C THR A 199 -2.89 7.40 -6.30
N PRO A 200 -1.94 8.34 -6.41
CA PRO A 200 -0.74 8.28 -5.61
C PRO A 200 -1.05 8.17 -4.11
N PHE A 201 -2.07 8.88 -3.62
CA PHE A 201 -2.44 8.88 -2.21
C PHE A 201 -3.02 7.55 -1.70
N ILE A 202 -3.79 6.83 -2.51
CA ILE A 202 -4.46 5.59 -2.05
C ILE A 202 -3.54 4.37 -2.10
N MET A 203 -2.56 4.37 -3.00
CA MET A 203 -1.71 3.20 -3.25
C MET A 203 -0.92 2.72 -2.00
N PRO A 204 -0.26 3.60 -1.20
CA PRO A 204 0.39 3.18 0.05
C PRO A 204 -0.58 2.56 1.06
N ARG A 205 -1.84 3.00 1.10
CA ARG A 205 -2.86 2.45 2.01
C ARG A 205 -3.33 1.07 1.59
N VAL A 206 -3.46 0.84 0.29
CA VAL A 206 -3.73 -0.50 -0.28
C VAL A 206 -2.57 -1.44 0.05
N GLU A 207 -1.33 -0.99 -0.09
CA GLU A 207 -0.16 -1.79 0.26
C GLU A 207 -0.15 -2.14 1.77
N ALA A 208 -0.48 -1.18 2.64
CA ALA A 208 -0.63 -1.41 4.08
C ALA A 208 -1.80 -2.35 4.42
N LEU A 209 -2.90 -2.28 3.68
CA LEU A 209 -4.04 -3.20 3.78
C LEU A 209 -3.63 -4.64 3.47
N VAL A 210 -2.85 -4.82 2.40
CA VAL A 210 -2.30 -6.13 2.03
C VAL A 210 -1.35 -6.64 3.10
N ALA A 211 -0.46 -5.78 3.61
CA ALA A 211 0.47 -6.12 4.69
C ALA A 211 -0.26 -6.57 5.97
N ALA A 212 -1.24 -5.79 6.44
CA ALA A 212 -2.04 -6.11 7.62
C ALA A 212 -2.75 -7.47 7.50
N ASN A 213 -3.37 -7.74 6.35
CA ASN A 213 -4.02 -9.02 6.09
C ASN A 213 -3.02 -10.18 6.05
N ARG A 214 -1.86 -10.01 5.40
CA ARG A 214 -0.80 -11.04 5.40
C ARG A 214 -0.30 -11.32 6.81
N ARG A 215 -0.05 -10.30 7.63
CA ARG A 215 0.39 -10.48 9.02
C ARG A 215 -0.61 -11.31 9.82
N PHE A 216 -1.90 -10.99 9.70
CA PHE A 216 -2.96 -11.77 10.33
C PHE A 216 -2.95 -13.23 9.86
N LEU A 217 -2.87 -13.48 8.55
CA LEU A 217 -2.82 -14.84 7.99
C LEU A 217 -1.58 -15.63 8.43
N ARG A 218 -0.42 -14.97 8.59
CA ARG A 218 0.81 -15.59 9.08
C ARG A 218 0.63 -16.16 10.49
N GLY A 219 -0.23 -15.55 11.32
CA GLY A 219 -0.57 -16.03 12.65
C GLY A 219 -1.19 -17.44 12.66
N PHE A 220 -1.79 -17.88 11.56
CA PHE A 220 -2.37 -19.22 11.42
C PHE A 220 -1.42 -20.27 10.86
N ARG A 221 -0.34 -19.87 10.17
CA ARG A 221 0.67 -20.79 9.61
C ARG A 221 1.69 -21.29 10.64
N ARG A 222 1.70 -20.71 11.84
CA ARG A 222 2.59 -21.07 12.96
C ARG A 222 1.95 -22.07 13.94
N VAL A 223 0.76 -22.57 13.62
CA VAL A 223 0.02 -23.61 14.34
C VAL A 223 0.00 -24.84 13.46
#